data_AF-A0A3L7Y5W7-F1
#
_entry.id   AF-A0A3L7Y5W7-F1
#
_cell.length_a   1.000
_cell.length_b   1.000
_cell.length_c   1.000
_cell.angle_alpha   90.00
_cell.angle_beta   90.00
_cell.angle_gamma   90.00
#
_symmetry.space_group_name_H-M   'P 1'
#
loop_
_entity.id
_entity.type
_entity.pdbx_description
1 polymer ?
#
loop_
_entity_poly.entity_id
_entity_poly.type
_entity_poly.pdbx_seq_one_letter_code
_entity_poly.pdbx_strand_id
1 'polypeptide(L)'
;FFSGFSQADANPDIGDSAITETAGIGGFAMAAAPAIVTFVGGTPRDALNATLEMYEITSAEHKHFTMPALDFRGTPTGIDIRKVVELGIAPRINTGIAHKNAGVGQVGAGLVRPPMVIFEQALMAYAEKYGL
;
A
#
# COMPACT_ATOMS: atom_id res chain seq x y z
N PHE A 1 9.87 0.45 -14.97
CA PHE A 1 11.25 0.94 -14.84
C PHE A 1 11.46 2.12 -15.77
N PHE A 2 12.32 3.07 -15.38
CA PHE A 2 12.76 4.12 -16.30
C PHE A 2 13.62 3.53 -17.42
N SER A 3 13.75 4.27 -18.53
CA SER A 3 14.54 3.81 -19.68
C SER A 3 15.97 3.46 -19.25
N GLY A 4 16.44 2.29 -19.64
CA GLY A 4 17.78 1.79 -19.32
C GLY A 4 17.93 1.04 -17.99
N PHE A 5 16.87 0.94 -17.17
CA PHE A 5 16.89 0.19 -15.90
C PHE A 5 15.97 -1.03 -15.92
N SER A 6 16.28 -1.98 -15.05
CA SER A 6 15.57 -3.25 -14.91
C SER A 6 15.41 -3.67 -13.45
N GLN A 7 14.71 -4.78 -13.22
CA GLN A 7 14.61 -5.41 -11.90
C GLN A 7 16.00 -5.77 -11.32
N ALA A 8 16.99 -6.06 -12.16
CA ALA A 8 18.33 -6.41 -11.71
C ALA A 8 19.07 -5.22 -11.05
N ASP A 9 18.61 -4.00 -11.29
CA ASP A 9 19.18 -2.76 -10.75
C ASP A 9 18.51 -2.32 -9.45
N ALA A 10 17.32 -2.86 -9.14
CA ALA A 10 16.51 -2.47 -8.01
C ALA A 10 17.05 -2.99 -6.67
N ASN A 11 16.88 -2.18 -5.62
CA ASN A 11 17.01 -2.58 -4.22
C ASN A 11 15.66 -3.15 -3.72
N PRO A 12 15.62 -3.98 -2.65
CA PRO A 12 14.38 -4.20 -1.91
C PRO A 12 13.76 -2.87 -1.42
N ASP A 13 12.45 -2.92 -1.16
CA ASP A 13 11.70 -1.75 -0.69
C ASP A 13 12.32 -1.16 0.59
N ILE A 14 12.37 0.17 0.66
CA ILE A 14 13.08 0.90 1.71
C ILE A 14 12.48 2.29 1.93
N GLY A 15 12.46 2.72 3.19
CA GLY A 15 12.05 4.06 3.60
C GLY A 15 10.77 4.05 4.41
N ASP A 16 10.57 5.13 5.17
CA ASP A 16 9.44 5.25 6.09
C ASP A 16 8.17 5.78 5.41
N SER A 17 8.20 6.04 4.10
CA SER A 17 7.05 6.57 3.36
C SER A 17 5.84 5.64 3.36
N ALA A 18 6.03 4.35 3.63
CA ALA A 18 4.93 3.41 3.85
C ALA A 18 3.99 3.81 5.01
N ILE A 19 4.43 4.73 5.89
CA ILE A 19 3.55 5.34 6.90
C ILE A 19 2.35 6.05 6.26
N THR A 20 2.49 6.55 5.04
CA THR A 20 1.42 7.26 4.31
C THR A 20 0.22 6.34 4.09
N GLU A 21 0.46 5.10 3.66
CA GLU A 21 -0.59 4.07 3.52
C GLU A 21 -1.24 3.70 4.86
N THR A 22 -0.45 3.62 5.93
CA THR A 22 -1.02 3.34 7.27
C THR A 22 -1.95 4.46 7.74
N ALA A 23 -1.72 5.70 7.28
CA ALA A 23 -2.56 6.86 7.52
C ALA A 23 -3.77 6.96 6.55
N GLY A 24 -3.93 6.02 5.62
CA GLY A 24 -5.02 5.98 4.64
C GLY A 24 -4.78 6.80 3.38
N ILE A 25 -3.56 7.25 3.10
CA ILE A 25 -3.21 7.94 1.86
C ILE A 25 -2.28 7.06 1.00
N GLY A 26 -1.69 7.59 -0.08
CA GLY A 26 -0.80 6.79 -0.94
C GLY A 26 -1.55 5.66 -1.66
N GLY A 27 -1.04 4.43 -1.58
CA GLY A 27 -1.65 3.21 -2.13
C GLY A 27 -3.13 3.00 -1.75
N PHE A 28 -3.51 3.44 -0.55
CA PHE A 28 -4.87 3.30 -0.01
C PHE A 28 -5.86 4.30 -0.62
N ALA A 29 -5.35 5.39 -1.21
CA ALA A 29 -6.15 6.45 -1.82
C ALA A 29 -5.90 6.56 -3.35
N MET A 30 -5.44 5.50 -4.01
CA MET A 30 -5.15 5.51 -5.44
C MET A 30 -6.33 5.94 -6.32
N ALA A 31 -7.57 5.70 -5.89
CA ALA A 31 -8.77 6.16 -6.58
C ALA A 31 -8.83 7.70 -6.73
N ALA A 32 -8.17 8.45 -5.85
CA ALA A 32 -8.05 9.91 -5.96
C ALA A 32 -6.94 10.37 -6.94
N ALA A 33 -6.08 9.47 -7.41
CA ALA A 33 -4.95 9.80 -8.28
C ALA A 33 -4.82 8.82 -9.47
N PRO A 34 -5.86 8.65 -10.31
CA PRO A 34 -5.85 7.63 -11.38
C PRO A 34 -4.70 7.81 -12.40
N ALA A 35 -4.16 9.02 -12.56
CA ALA A 35 -3.02 9.28 -13.44
C ALA A 35 -1.73 8.56 -12.99
N ILE A 36 -1.60 8.21 -11.70
CA ILE A 36 -0.39 7.59 -11.13
C ILE A 36 -0.05 6.25 -11.79
N VAL A 37 -1.03 5.55 -12.36
CA VAL A 37 -0.84 4.24 -13.00
C VAL A 37 0.06 4.31 -14.22
N THR A 38 0.21 5.49 -14.82
CA THR A 38 1.23 5.74 -15.88
C THR A 38 2.66 5.67 -15.34
N PHE A 39 2.84 5.84 -14.03
CA PHE A 39 4.12 5.87 -13.33
C PHE A 39 4.39 4.58 -12.54
N VAL A 40 3.39 4.08 -11.80
CA VAL A 40 3.51 2.86 -10.96
C VAL A 40 3.06 1.58 -11.67
N GLY A 41 2.50 1.70 -12.88
CA GLY A 41 1.92 0.60 -13.64
C GLY A 41 0.45 0.32 -13.30
N GLY A 42 -0.22 -0.40 -14.22
CA GLY A 42 -1.63 -0.75 -14.11
C GLY A 42 -2.55 0.18 -14.92
N THR A 43 -3.84 0.12 -14.61
CA THR A 43 -4.90 0.89 -15.27
C THR A 43 -5.64 1.77 -14.26
N PRO A 44 -6.36 2.83 -14.70
CA PRO A 44 -7.20 3.62 -13.79
C PRO A 44 -8.21 2.76 -13.00
N ARG A 45 -8.65 1.64 -13.57
CA ARG A 45 -9.51 0.68 -12.87
C ARG A 45 -8.76 -0.06 -11.76
N ASP A 46 -7.49 -0.39 -11.96
CA ASP A 46 -6.66 -1.00 -10.93
C ASP A 46 -6.43 -0.04 -9.75
N ALA A 47 -6.26 1.25 -10.00
CA ALA A 47 -6.18 2.27 -8.95
C ALA A 47 -7.46 2.33 -8.10
N LEU A 48 -8.63 2.28 -8.73
CA LEU A 48 -9.91 2.18 -8.04
C LEU A 48 -10.02 0.89 -7.23
N ASN A 49 -9.71 -0.24 -7.85
CA ASN A 49 -9.78 -1.55 -7.19
C ASN A 49 -8.80 -1.66 -6.01
N ALA A 50 -7.61 -1.06 -6.10
CA ALA A 50 -6.65 -1.02 -5.00
C ALA A 50 -7.23 -0.30 -3.77
N THR A 51 -7.89 0.84 -3.97
CA THR A 51 -8.60 1.54 -2.87
C THR A 51 -9.74 0.69 -2.31
N LEU A 52 -10.53 0.06 -3.18
CA LEU A 52 -11.65 -0.78 -2.76
C LEU A 52 -11.20 -2.00 -1.94
N GLU A 53 -10.11 -2.66 -2.36
CA GLU A 53 -9.49 -3.78 -1.64
C GLU A 53 -9.03 -3.37 -0.23
N MET A 54 -8.53 -2.13 -0.05
CA MET A 54 -8.09 -1.67 1.26
C MET A 54 -9.23 -1.39 2.25
N TYR A 55 -10.47 -1.14 1.79
CA TYR A 55 -11.63 -1.09 2.69
C TYR A 55 -11.91 -2.43 3.36
N GLU A 56 -11.59 -3.56 2.71
CA GLU A 56 -11.82 -4.89 3.26
C GLU A 56 -10.96 -5.13 4.51
N ILE A 57 -9.73 -4.60 4.53
CA ILE A 57 -8.77 -4.82 5.62
C ILE A 57 -8.64 -3.65 6.60
N THR A 58 -9.44 -2.60 6.45
CA THR A 58 -9.42 -1.44 7.37
C THR A 58 -10.65 -1.38 8.26
N SER A 59 -10.52 -0.68 9.39
CA SER A 59 -11.59 -0.57 10.39
C SER A 59 -12.51 0.62 10.15
N ALA A 60 -12.08 1.66 9.44
CA ALA A 60 -12.85 2.89 9.28
C ALA A 60 -12.54 3.63 7.97
N GLU A 61 -13.35 4.65 7.69
CA GLU A 61 -13.11 5.65 6.65
C GLU A 61 -12.63 6.97 7.27
N HIS A 62 -11.64 7.62 6.65
CA HIS A 62 -11.09 8.87 7.16
C HIS A 62 -12.07 10.04 6.97
N LYS A 63 -12.37 10.78 8.04
CA LYS A 63 -13.36 11.88 8.03
C LYS A 63 -13.02 13.05 7.10
N HIS A 64 -11.72 13.33 6.91
CA HIS A 64 -11.25 14.55 6.23
C HIS A 64 -10.59 14.29 4.87
N PHE A 65 -10.23 13.05 4.58
CA PHE A 65 -9.55 12.70 3.33
C PHE A 65 -10.54 11.91 2.51
N THR A 66 -11.26 12.60 1.65
CA THR A 66 -12.36 12.07 0.86
C THR A 66 -11.99 12.02 -0.63
N MET A 67 -12.60 11.08 -1.35
CA MET A 67 -12.28 10.84 -2.76
C MET A 67 -13.50 11.15 -3.64
N PRO A 68 -13.45 12.18 -4.50
CA PRO A 68 -14.59 12.55 -5.36
C PRO A 68 -15.07 11.42 -6.27
N ALA A 69 -14.16 10.59 -6.78
CA ALA A 69 -14.48 9.45 -7.64
C ALA A 69 -15.24 8.31 -6.93
N LEU A 70 -15.34 8.38 -5.61
CA LEU A 70 -16.08 7.44 -4.75
C LEU A 70 -17.16 8.18 -3.95
N ASP A 71 -17.81 9.18 -4.57
CA ASP A 71 -18.87 9.99 -3.95
C ASP A 71 -18.46 10.61 -2.60
N PHE A 72 -17.20 11.05 -2.52
CA PHE A 72 -16.59 11.62 -1.31
C PHE A 72 -16.56 10.68 -0.10
N ARG A 73 -16.58 9.36 -0.31
CA ARG A 73 -16.20 8.39 0.72
C ARG A 73 -14.82 8.70 1.30
N GLY A 74 -14.65 8.46 2.59
CA GLY A 74 -13.40 8.71 3.29
C GLY A 74 -12.39 7.60 2.99
N THR A 75 -11.11 7.94 2.85
CA THR A 75 -10.06 6.95 2.57
C THR A 75 -9.99 5.82 3.62
N PRO A 76 -9.69 4.58 3.22
CA PRO A 76 -9.62 3.45 4.14
C PRO A 76 -8.51 3.68 5.18
N THR A 77 -8.81 3.53 6.47
CA THR A 77 -7.86 3.81 7.56
C THR A 77 -8.00 2.85 8.73
N GLY A 78 -6.89 2.62 9.45
CA GLY A 78 -6.79 1.66 10.55
C GLY A 78 -6.74 0.22 10.03
N ILE A 79 -5.56 -0.21 9.57
CA ILE A 79 -5.32 -1.59 9.11
C ILE A 79 -5.59 -2.56 10.26
N ASP A 80 -6.51 -3.51 10.05
CA ASP A 80 -6.88 -4.53 11.03
C ASP A 80 -6.13 -5.83 10.74
N ILE A 81 -5.16 -6.16 11.61
CA ILE A 81 -4.32 -7.36 11.48
C ILE A 81 -5.13 -8.66 11.40
N ARG A 82 -6.33 -8.71 12.00
CA ARG A 82 -7.20 -9.89 11.95
C ARG A 82 -7.75 -10.08 10.55
N LYS A 83 -8.29 -9.00 9.96
CA LYS A 83 -8.85 -9.02 8.60
C LYS A 83 -7.77 -9.30 7.55
N VAL A 84 -6.57 -8.74 7.72
CA VAL A 84 -5.42 -9.01 6.84
C VAL A 84 -5.13 -10.51 6.79
N VAL A 85 -5.03 -11.18 7.94
CA VAL A 85 -4.74 -12.61 8.02
C VAL A 85 -5.94 -13.45 7.56
N GLU A 86 -7.15 -13.13 8.01
CA GLU A 86 -8.39 -13.86 7.67
C GLU A 86 -8.67 -13.87 6.16
N LEU A 87 -8.52 -12.71 5.50
CA LEU A 87 -8.81 -12.56 4.08
C LEU A 87 -7.61 -12.87 3.18
N GLY A 88 -6.41 -13.00 3.74
CA GLY A 88 -5.18 -13.17 2.96
C GLY A 88 -4.80 -11.93 2.13
N ILE A 89 -5.26 -10.75 2.54
CA ILE A 89 -5.05 -9.48 1.83
C ILE A 89 -4.03 -8.63 2.59
N ALA A 90 -2.79 -8.55 2.09
CA ALA A 90 -1.80 -7.62 2.61
C ALA A 90 -2.09 -6.16 2.17
N PRO A 91 -1.57 -5.15 2.88
CA PRO A 91 -1.65 -3.75 2.44
C PRO A 91 -1.04 -3.51 1.04
N ARG A 92 -1.64 -2.60 0.27
CA ARG A 92 -1.09 -2.07 -1.00
C ARG A 92 -0.24 -0.83 -0.72
N ILE A 93 1.02 -0.85 -1.15
CA ILE A 93 1.94 0.27 -0.99
C ILE A 93 2.40 0.76 -2.36
N ASN A 94 2.32 2.08 -2.59
CA ASN A 94 2.95 2.73 -3.73
C ASN A 94 4.33 3.20 -3.32
N THR A 95 5.37 2.79 -4.04
CA THR A 95 6.75 3.11 -3.67
C THR A 95 7.60 3.46 -4.88
N GLY A 96 8.63 4.27 -4.65
CA GLY A 96 9.69 4.50 -5.62
C GLY A 96 10.67 3.33 -5.61
N ILE A 97 11.08 2.86 -6.78
CA ILE A 97 12.10 1.82 -6.91
C ILE A 97 13.47 2.49 -6.89
N ALA A 98 14.23 2.32 -5.82
CA ALA A 98 15.61 2.79 -5.71
C ALA A 98 16.60 1.80 -6.32
N HIS A 99 17.71 2.31 -6.88
CA HIS A 99 18.80 1.47 -7.34
C HIS A 99 19.54 0.82 -6.15
N LYS A 100 20.04 -0.40 -6.32
CA LYS A 100 20.89 -1.11 -5.34
C LYS A 100 22.28 -0.49 -5.09
N ASN A 101 22.71 0.46 -5.93
CA ASN A 101 24.02 1.10 -5.84
C ASN A 101 23.80 2.53 -5.33
N ALA A 102 24.54 2.90 -4.29
CA ALA A 102 24.43 4.22 -3.68
C ALA A 102 24.73 5.35 -4.69
N GLY A 103 23.94 6.42 -4.62
CA GLY A 103 24.12 7.61 -5.45
C GLY A 103 23.44 7.59 -6.83
N VAL A 104 22.91 6.45 -7.29
CA VAL A 104 22.17 6.41 -8.57
C VAL A 104 20.74 6.93 -8.43
N GLY A 105 20.08 6.66 -7.30
CA GLY A 105 18.75 7.19 -7.00
C GLY A 105 17.60 6.34 -7.53
N GLN A 106 16.49 6.99 -7.89
CA GLN A 106 15.26 6.34 -8.33
C GLN A 106 15.37 5.82 -9.77
N VAL A 107 15.02 4.55 -9.98
CA VAL A 107 15.06 3.85 -11.27
C VAL A 107 13.67 3.38 -11.74
N GLY A 108 12.64 3.66 -10.95
CA GLY A 108 11.25 3.40 -11.30
C GLY A 108 10.30 3.70 -10.15
N ALA A 109 9.06 3.25 -10.29
CA ALA A 109 8.08 3.21 -9.24
C ALA A 109 7.18 2.00 -9.45
N GLY A 110 6.49 1.56 -8.39
CA GLY A 110 5.66 0.38 -8.46
C GLY A 110 4.82 0.16 -7.23
N LEU A 111 4.13 -0.97 -7.26
CA LEU A 111 3.27 -1.47 -6.19
C LEU A 111 3.99 -2.60 -5.47
N VAL A 112 4.03 -2.53 -4.15
CA VAL A 112 4.57 -3.59 -3.29
C VAL A 112 3.55 -3.99 -2.22
N ARG A 113 3.75 -5.17 -1.65
CA ARG A 113 2.99 -5.67 -0.51
C ARG A 113 3.97 -6.11 0.57
N PRO A 114 3.74 -5.76 1.84
CA PRO A 114 4.51 -6.34 2.93
C PRO A 114 4.28 -7.86 3.01
N PRO A 115 5.27 -8.62 3.51
CA PRO A 115 5.15 -10.07 3.61
C PRO A 115 4.10 -10.46 4.67
N MET A 116 3.20 -11.41 4.35
CA MET A 116 2.10 -11.83 5.23
C MET A 116 2.55 -12.28 6.63
N VAL A 117 3.71 -12.91 6.73
CA VAL A 117 4.27 -13.45 7.97
C VAL A 117 4.33 -12.41 9.10
N ILE A 118 4.53 -11.12 8.81
CA ILE A 118 4.58 -10.08 9.85
C ILE A 118 3.22 -9.84 10.49
N PHE A 119 2.13 -10.00 9.73
CA PHE A 119 0.76 -9.85 10.22
C PHE A 119 0.32 -11.09 11.01
N GLU A 120 0.70 -12.28 10.55
CA GLU A 120 0.49 -13.54 11.28
C GLU A 120 1.18 -13.49 12.65
N GLN A 121 2.44 -13.07 12.69
CA GLN A 121 3.18 -12.89 13.94
C GLN A 121 2.55 -11.82 14.85
N ALA A 122 2.13 -10.68 14.28
CA ALA A 122 1.46 -9.63 15.04
C ALA A 122 0.13 -10.11 15.63
N LEU A 123 -0.64 -10.92 14.90
CA LEU A 123 -1.91 -11.48 15.37
C LEU A 123 -1.68 -12.46 16.52
N MET A 124 -0.68 -13.34 16.41
CA MET A 124 -0.32 -14.26 17.50
C MET A 124 0.12 -13.51 18.76
N ALA A 125 0.96 -12.48 18.60
CA ALA A 125 1.40 -11.64 19.73
C ALA A 125 0.23 -10.85 20.36
N TYR A 126 -0.73 -10.41 19.55
CA TYR A 126 -1.97 -9.80 20.04
C TYR A 126 -2.79 -10.79 20.88
N ALA A 127 -3.00 -12.02 20.39
CA ALA A 127 -3.73 -13.05 21.12
C ALA A 127 -3.07 -13.40 22.47
N GLU A 128 -1.74 -13.59 22.48
CA GLU A 128 -0.98 -13.86 23.70
C GLU A 128 -1.11 -12.72 24.72
N LYS A 129 -0.97 -11.46 24.27
CA LYS A 129 -1.06 -10.28 25.15
C LYS A 129 -2.42 -10.13 25.83
N TYR A 130 -3.50 -10.50 25.14
CA TYR A 130 -4.87 -10.31 25.62
C TYR A 130 -5.54 -11.59 26.12
N GLY A 131 -4.83 -12.73 26.12
CA GLY A 131 -5.34 -14.00 26.63
C GLY A 131 -6.51 -14.57 25.81
N LEU A 132 -6.45 -14.42 24.48
CA LEU A 132 -7.44 -14.93 23.53
C LEU A 132 -7.13 -16.36 23.08
#